data_AF-A0A1M2Z8S3-F1
#
_entry.id   AF-A0A1M2Z8S3-F1
#
_cell.length_a   1.000
_cell.length_b   1.000
_cell.length_c   1.000
_cell.angle_alpha   90.00
_cell.angle_beta   90.00
_cell.angle_gamma   90.00
#
_symmetry.space_group_name_H-M   'P 1'
#
loop_
_entity.id
_entity.type
_entity.pdbx_description
1 polymer ?
#
loop_
_entity_poly.entity_id
_entity_poly.type
_entity_poly.pdbx_seq_one_letter_code
_entity_poly.pdbx_strand_id
1 'polypeptide(L)'
;MLCVYLGASAVYMISASEDSVFAGGLKAVLLSCFCVMLFDYYMSSGKMKELKLFCLFSLLFYLMGSTVSMLLFGGQVEEIKRAVSEGGQNAALGNFGTFYSAVFVLGGSLFLLFSAKGKIRFLGLFGVIISVFLLFYGQFTLSIMLSVFLLILLTVNVLCKPKPVVWIALFAITAIVFLLLLQDISQLLLSLSNIVPQGYISERLSDMASFIREDNSFHSAARIDLYYGDFMNFLNYPLTGTLAPKAVGMNVTLLAGGHSSMLGLFANYGIVVAVCFLLFFFYPYKKIWKLWEGHAYRRYLTPMLFIFLLLSFVNPTFNVQTLCFVMMMIIPSLPLLTMKADDMPRCLSKF
;
A
#
# COMPACT_ATOMS: atom_id res chain seq x y z
N MET A 1 -10.28 -13.71 13.58
CA MET A 1 -11.04 -12.69 12.82
C MET A 1 -12.20 -12.12 13.60
N LEU A 2 -13.04 -12.93 14.24
CA LEU A 2 -14.14 -12.43 15.08
C LEU A 2 -13.67 -11.44 16.16
N CYS A 3 -12.55 -11.70 16.84
CA CYS A 3 -11.99 -10.75 17.82
C CYS A 3 -11.48 -9.44 17.19
N VAL A 4 -11.00 -9.47 15.94
CA VAL A 4 -10.60 -8.26 15.19
C VAL A 4 -11.84 -7.46 14.81
N TYR A 5 -12.90 -8.13 14.36
CA TYR A 5 -14.18 -7.51 14.05
C TYR A 5 -14.81 -6.89 15.30
N LEU A 6 -14.93 -7.66 16.39
CA LEU A 6 -15.48 -7.19 17.66
C LEU A 6 -14.62 -6.08 18.29
N GLY A 7 -13.29 -6.17 18.21
CA GLY A 7 -12.40 -5.10 18.65
C GLY A 7 -12.57 -3.82 17.84
N ALA A 8 -12.66 -3.93 16.51
CA ALA A 8 -12.82 -2.79 15.63
C ALA A 8 -14.23 -2.15 15.78
N SER A 9 -15.27 -2.96 15.96
CA SER A 9 -16.62 -2.50 16.29
C SER A 9 -16.72 -1.85 17.67
N ALA A 10 -16.05 -2.39 18.70
CA ALA A 10 -16.03 -1.80 20.03
C ALA A 10 -15.32 -0.44 20.04
N VAL A 11 -14.19 -0.31 19.32
CA VAL A 11 -13.49 0.98 19.17
C VAL A 11 -14.36 1.97 18.38
N TYR A 12 -15.11 1.52 17.36
CA TYR A 12 -16.07 2.36 16.64
C TYR A 12 -17.20 2.90 17.49
N MET A 13 -17.69 2.12 18.45
CA MET A 13 -18.71 2.60 19.38
C MET A 13 -18.18 3.62 20.39
N ILE A 14 -16.86 3.68 20.61
CA ILE A 14 -16.21 4.56 21.59
C ILE A 14 -15.59 5.80 20.92
N SER A 15 -15.17 5.68 19.65
CA SER A 15 -14.69 6.81 18.85
C SER A 15 -15.87 7.69 18.45
N ALA A 16 -15.79 9.00 18.69
CA ALA A 16 -16.80 9.94 18.21
C ALA A 16 -17.03 9.77 16.70
N SER A 17 -18.29 9.69 16.28
CA SER A 17 -18.76 9.40 14.91
C SER A 17 -18.31 10.39 13.82
N GLU A 18 -17.50 11.40 14.18
CA GLU A 18 -17.05 12.50 13.33
C GLU A 18 -15.59 12.38 12.86
N ASP A 19 -14.81 11.40 13.35
CA ASP A 19 -13.44 11.19 12.87
C ASP A 19 -13.44 10.39 11.54
N SER A 20 -13.30 11.13 10.44
CA SER A 20 -13.26 10.59 9.08
C SER A 20 -12.06 9.67 8.84
N VAL A 21 -10.93 9.90 9.51
CA VAL A 21 -9.71 9.07 9.42
C VAL A 21 -9.95 7.73 10.13
N PHE A 22 -10.54 7.76 11.32
CA PHE A 22 -10.88 6.53 12.03
C PHE A 22 -11.93 5.71 11.29
N ALA A 23 -13.01 6.35 10.84
CA ALA A 23 -14.06 5.67 10.07
C ALA A 23 -13.51 5.12 8.74
N GLY A 24 -12.60 5.83 8.08
CA GLY A 24 -11.90 5.37 6.88
C GLY A 24 -11.03 4.13 7.15
N GLY A 25 -10.17 4.20 8.17
CA GLY A 25 -9.32 3.11 8.64
C GLY A 25 -10.12 1.86 8.99
N LEU A 26 -11.19 2.02 9.77
CA LEU A 26 -12.09 0.94 10.14
C LEU A 26 -12.76 0.31 8.91
N LYS A 27 -13.31 1.12 7.99
CA LYS A 27 -13.93 0.61 6.76
C LYS A 27 -12.93 -0.20 5.93
N ALA A 28 -11.68 0.24 5.83
CA ALA A 28 -10.65 -0.51 5.12
C ALA A 28 -10.28 -1.82 5.83
N VAL A 29 -10.18 -1.83 7.16
CA VAL A 29 -9.95 -3.06 7.95
C VAL A 29 -11.10 -4.04 7.78
N LEU A 30 -12.36 -3.58 7.88
CA LEU A 30 -13.54 -4.40 7.70
C LEU A 30 -13.64 -4.95 6.28
N LEU A 31 -13.40 -4.11 5.27
CA LEU A 31 -13.34 -4.54 3.87
C LEU A 31 -12.24 -5.59 3.67
N SER A 32 -11.07 -5.38 4.26
CA SER A 32 -9.97 -6.32 4.14
C SER A 32 -10.28 -7.65 4.83
N CYS A 33 -10.91 -7.62 6.02
CA CYS A 33 -11.41 -8.83 6.69
C CYS A 33 -12.40 -9.55 5.79
N PHE A 34 -13.37 -8.83 5.22
CA PHE A 34 -14.33 -9.38 4.28
C PHE A 34 -13.66 -10.00 3.06
N CYS A 35 -12.68 -9.32 2.44
CA CYS A 35 -11.92 -9.84 1.31
C CYS A 35 -11.21 -11.16 1.65
N VAL A 36 -10.56 -11.23 2.80
CA VAL A 36 -9.83 -12.43 3.22
C VAL A 36 -10.81 -13.56 3.56
N MET A 37 -11.93 -13.27 4.22
CA MET A 37 -12.98 -14.25 4.50
C MET A 37 -13.61 -14.79 3.21
N LEU A 38 -13.89 -13.91 2.25
CA LEU A 38 -14.46 -14.28 0.97
C LEU A 38 -13.50 -15.14 0.16
N PHE A 39 -12.23 -14.72 0.09
CA PHE A 39 -11.16 -15.49 -0.53
C PHE A 39 -11.06 -16.88 0.10
N ASP A 40 -11.02 -16.94 1.44
CA ASP A 40 -10.95 -18.20 2.17
C ASP A 40 -12.15 -19.11 1.92
N TYR A 41 -13.36 -18.56 1.96
CA TYR A 41 -14.58 -19.29 1.68
C TYR A 41 -14.55 -19.95 0.30
N TYR A 42 -14.13 -19.22 -0.73
CA TYR A 42 -14.04 -19.78 -2.08
C TYR A 42 -12.99 -20.87 -2.19
N MET A 43 -11.84 -20.68 -1.54
CA MET A 43 -10.77 -21.68 -1.49
C MET A 43 -11.22 -22.95 -0.76
N SER A 44 -11.80 -22.83 0.44
CA SER A 44 -12.21 -23.97 1.27
C SER A 44 -13.41 -24.72 0.69
N SER A 45 -14.32 -24.02 0.00
CA SER A 45 -15.50 -24.62 -0.62
C SER A 45 -15.21 -25.25 -1.99
N GLY A 46 -13.97 -25.22 -2.47
CA GLY A 46 -13.60 -25.71 -3.80
C GLY A 46 -14.19 -24.91 -4.97
N LYS A 47 -14.77 -23.73 -4.69
CA LYS A 47 -15.43 -22.82 -5.66
C LYS A 47 -14.42 -21.93 -6.39
N MET A 48 -13.42 -22.58 -6.97
CA MET A 48 -12.25 -21.93 -7.54
C MET A 48 -12.54 -21.26 -8.89
N LYS A 49 -13.54 -21.76 -9.62
CA LYS A 49 -13.99 -21.15 -10.88
C LYS A 49 -14.59 -19.77 -10.63
N GLU A 50 -15.38 -19.66 -9.57
CA GLU A 50 -16.00 -18.43 -9.09
C GLU A 50 -14.93 -17.44 -8.63
N LEU A 51 -13.95 -17.89 -7.85
CA LEU A 51 -12.83 -17.06 -7.42
C LEU A 51 -11.98 -16.54 -8.60
N LYS A 52 -11.74 -17.40 -9.59
CA LYS A 52 -11.06 -17.05 -10.84
C LYS A 52 -11.82 -15.99 -11.63
N LEU A 53 -13.14 -16.16 -11.79
CA LEU A 53 -14.00 -15.17 -12.45
C LEU A 53 -14.02 -13.85 -11.68
N PHE A 54 -14.17 -13.91 -10.36
CA PHE A 54 -14.12 -12.74 -9.50
C PHE A 54 -12.81 -11.97 -9.65
N CYS A 55 -11.67 -12.68 -9.66
CA CYS A 55 -10.36 -12.07 -9.88
C CYS A 55 -10.28 -11.40 -11.26
N LEU A 56 -10.75 -12.09 -12.31
CA LEU A 56 -10.73 -11.57 -13.67
C LEU A 56 -11.54 -10.28 -13.79
N PHE A 57 -12.79 -10.30 -13.32
CA PHE A 57 -13.66 -9.13 -13.35
C PHE A 57 -13.11 -8.00 -12.49
N SER A 58 -12.65 -8.29 -11.26
CA SER A 58 -12.09 -7.27 -10.38
C SER A 58 -10.88 -6.56 -10.98
N LEU A 59 -9.98 -7.31 -11.64
CA LEU A 59 -8.84 -6.73 -12.33
C LEU A 59 -9.29 -5.88 -13.54
N LEU A 60 -10.23 -6.38 -14.35
CA LEU A 60 -10.76 -5.61 -15.48
C LEU A 60 -11.45 -4.32 -15.03
N PHE A 61 -12.31 -4.38 -14.02
CA PHE A 61 -12.96 -3.20 -13.44
C PHE A 61 -11.96 -2.23 -12.85
N TYR A 62 -10.92 -2.71 -12.17
CA TYR A 62 -9.84 -1.85 -11.69
C TYR A 62 -9.14 -1.12 -12.84
N LEU A 63 -8.75 -1.85 -13.90
CA LEU A 63 -8.05 -1.28 -15.04
C LEU A 63 -8.94 -0.29 -15.82
N MET A 64 -10.18 -0.67 -16.12
CA MET A 64 -11.15 0.19 -16.82
C MET A 64 -11.51 1.41 -15.98
N GLY A 65 -11.80 1.22 -14.69
CA GLY A 65 -12.12 2.31 -13.76
C GLY A 65 -10.95 3.28 -13.60
N SER A 66 -9.71 2.77 -13.61
CA SER A 66 -8.51 3.60 -13.63
C SER A 66 -8.41 4.44 -14.91
N THR A 67 -8.62 3.83 -16.08
CA THR A 67 -8.64 4.56 -17.36
C THR A 67 -9.73 5.62 -17.41
N VAL A 68 -10.95 5.28 -16.96
CA VAL A 68 -12.06 6.24 -16.91
C VAL A 68 -11.75 7.38 -15.94
N SER A 69 -11.17 7.08 -14.78
CA SER A 69 -10.75 8.11 -13.81
C SER A 69 -9.73 9.06 -14.44
N MET A 70 -8.77 8.56 -15.22
CA MET A 70 -7.84 9.44 -15.94
C MET A 70 -8.54 10.33 -16.96
N LEU A 71 -9.46 9.77 -17.76
CA LEU A 71 -10.14 10.51 -18.82
C LEU A 71 -11.06 11.60 -18.25
N LEU A 72 -11.72 11.33 -17.13
CA LEU A 72 -12.64 12.27 -16.50
C LEU A 72 -11.93 13.34 -15.67
N PHE A 73 -10.89 12.96 -14.91
CA PHE A 73 -10.21 13.85 -13.97
C PHE A 73 -8.91 14.43 -14.51
N GLY A 74 -8.61 14.15 -15.76
CA GLY A 74 -7.32 14.44 -16.35
C GLY A 74 -6.97 15.91 -16.53
N GLY A 75 -7.99 16.78 -16.62
CA GLY A 75 -7.80 18.23 -16.65
C GLY A 75 -7.70 18.88 -15.27
N GLN A 76 -7.98 18.15 -14.19
CA GLN A 76 -8.11 18.67 -12.82
C GLN A 76 -7.06 18.12 -11.86
N VAL A 77 -6.00 17.49 -12.38
CA VAL A 77 -4.97 16.85 -11.56
C VAL A 77 -4.34 17.85 -10.57
N GLU A 78 -4.19 19.13 -10.93
CA GLU A 78 -3.71 20.18 -10.02
C GLU A 78 -4.75 20.63 -8.98
N GLU A 79 -6.03 20.73 -9.34
CA GLU A 79 -7.12 21.08 -8.40
C GLU A 79 -7.37 19.95 -7.40
N ILE A 80 -7.36 18.70 -7.85
CA ILE A 80 -7.42 17.52 -6.99
C ILE A 80 -6.21 17.54 -6.05
N LYS A 81 -5.00 17.85 -6.54
CA LYS A 81 -3.80 17.97 -5.70
C LYS A 81 -3.91 19.08 -4.64
N ARG A 82 -4.50 20.24 -4.98
CA ARG A 82 -4.75 21.35 -4.03
C ARG A 82 -5.78 20.99 -2.96
N ALA A 83 -6.95 20.49 -3.38
CA ALA A 83 -7.98 20.01 -2.46
C ALA A 83 -7.49 18.87 -1.56
N VAL A 84 -6.52 18.10 -2.06
CA VAL A 84 -5.86 16.99 -1.35
C VAL A 84 -4.79 17.47 -0.36
N SER A 85 -4.00 18.49 -0.68
CA SER A 85 -3.09 19.12 0.31
C SER A 85 -3.84 19.75 1.48
N GLU A 86 -5.13 20.06 1.28
CA GLU A 86 -6.05 20.61 2.28
C GLU A 86 -6.92 19.54 2.97
N GLY A 87 -6.66 18.24 2.74
CA GLY A 87 -7.33 17.14 3.47
C GLY A 87 -8.63 16.60 2.86
N GLY A 88 -8.95 16.93 1.61
CA GLY A 88 -10.14 16.41 0.91
C GLY A 88 -10.05 14.92 0.55
N GLN A 89 -10.77 14.06 1.28
CA GLN A 89 -10.82 12.59 1.06
C GLN A 89 -11.95 12.10 0.13
N ASN A 90 -12.78 12.98 -0.45
CA ASN A 90 -14.14 12.60 -0.89
C ASN A 90 -14.36 12.31 -2.40
N ALA A 91 -13.33 11.98 -3.19
CA ALA A 91 -13.54 11.52 -4.57
C ALA A 91 -13.27 10.00 -4.71
N ALA A 92 -14.35 9.21 -4.78
CA ALA A 92 -14.31 7.74 -4.74
C ALA A 92 -13.64 7.05 -5.96
N LEU A 93 -13.40 7.76 -7.06
CA LEU A 93 -12.73 7.27 -8.27
C LEU A 93 -11.74 8.35 -8.73
N GLY A 94 -10.50 8.30 -8.23
CA GLY A 94 -9.51 9.38 -8.34
C GLY A 94 -8.66 9.60 -7.09
N ASN A 95 -8.90 8.84 -6.03
CA ASN A 95 -8.16 8.92 -4.76
C ASN A 95 -6.71 8.38 -4.90
N PHE A 96 -5.82 8.80 -3.98
CA PHE A 96 -4.45 8.29 -3.77
C PHE A 96 -4.31 6.78 -3.90
N GLY A 97 -5.35 6.06 -3.50
CA GLY A 97 -5.39 4.62 -3.56
C GLY A 97 -5.19 4.01 -4.91
N THR A 98 -5.71 4.62 -5.96
CA THR A 98 -5.53 4.10 -7.32
C THR A 98 -4.05 4.18 -7.73
N PHE A 99 -3.36 5.26 -7.38
CA PHE A 99 -1.94 5.41 -7.71
C PHE A 99 -1.04 4.49 -6.89
N TYR A 100 -1.30 4.31 -5.59
CA TYR A 100 -0.57 3.33 -4.79
C TYR A 100 -0.90 1.89 -5.19
N SER A 101 -2.16 1.60 -5.52
CA SER A 101 -2.58 0.28 -6.02
C SER A 101 -1.93 -0.07 -7.36
N ALA A 102 -1.67 0.93 -8.21
CA ALA A 102 -0.99 0.75 -9.49
C ALA A 102 0.40 0.11 -9.35
N VAL A 103 1.10 0.38 -8.23
CA VAL A 103 2.39 -0.26 -7.91
C VAL A 103 2.23 -1.78 -7.81
N PHE A 104 1.20 -2.23 -7.10
CA PHE A 104 0.97 -3.66 -6.89
C PHE A 104 0.34 -4.32 -8.10
N VAL A 105 -0.57 -3.63 -8.79
CA VAL A 105 -1.14 -4.11 -10.06
C VAL A 105 -0.05 -4.26 -11.11
N LEU A 106 0.93 -3.35 -11.18
CA LEU A 106 2.11 -3.51 -12.04
C LEU A 106 2.85 -4.83 -11.76
N GLY A 107 3.16 -5.11 -10.48
CA GLY A 107 3.82 -6.37 -10.09
C GLY A 107 3.00 -7.61 -10.46
N GLY A 108 1.70 -7.58 -10.23
CA GLY A 108 0.77 -8.64 -10.62
C GLY A 108 0.62 -8.83 -12.13
N SER A 109 0.58 -7.73 -12.88
CA SER A 109 0.49 -7.72 -14.34
C SER A 109 1.77 -8.23 -14.99
N LEU A 110 2.94 -7.95 -14.43
CA LEU A 110 4.21 -8.55 -14.86
C LEU A 110 4.20 -10.06 -14.69
N PHE A 111 3.67 -10.57 -13.56
CA PHE A 111 3.51 -12.02 -13.40
C PHE A 111 2.64 -12.62 -14.52
N LEU A 112 1.48 -12.02 -14.84
CA LEU A 112 0.62 -12.49 -15.93
C LEU A 112 1.33 -12.39 -17.29
N LEU A 113 2.06 -11.31 -17.55
CA LEU A 113 2.77 -11.07 -18.81
C LEU A 113 3.84 -12.13 -19.08
N PHE A 114 4.53 -12.60 -18.04
CA PHE A 114 5.62 -13.57 -18.16
C PHE A 114 5.19 -15.02 -17.92
N SER A 115 4.10 -15.26 -17.20
CA SER A 115 3.68 -16.62 -16.80
C SER A 115 2.43 -17.13 -17.52
N ALA A 116 1.59 -16.24 -18.05
CA ALA A 116 0.35 -16.62 -18.73
C ALA A 116 0.52 -16.79 -20.25
N LYS A 117 -0.50 -17.37 -20.89
CA LYS A 117 -0.60 -17.53 -22.35
C LYS A 117 -1.91 -16.94 -22.88
N GLY A 118 -1.95 -16.63 -24.17
CA GLY A 118 -3.16 -16.16 -24.86
C GLY A 118 -3.75 -14.88 -24.25
N LYS A 119 -5.09 -14.82 -24.13
CA LYS A 119 -5.84 -13.65 -23.66
C LYS A 119 -5.40 -13.14 -22.27
N ILE A 120 -4.98 -14.04 -21.38
CA ILE A 120 -4.51 -13.67 -20.04
C ILE A 120 -3.15 -12.96 -20.10
N ARG A 121 -2.28 -13.32 -21.04
CA ARG A 121 -1.01 -12.60 -21.27
C ARG A 121 -1.26 -11.18 -21.77
N PHE A 122 -2.23 -11.01 -22.67
CA PHE A 122 -2.66 -9.69 -23.14
C PHE A 122 -3.24 -8.84 -22.01
N LEU A 123 -4.01 -9.43 -21.10
CA LEU A 123 -4.48 -8.75 -19.89
C LEU A 123 -3.31 -8.29 -19.00
N GLY A 124 -2.27 -9.11 -18.87
CA GLY A 124 -1.01 -8.74 -18.22
C GLY A 124 -0.35 -7.53 -18.87
N LEU A 125 -0.18 -7.55 -20.20
CA LEU A 125 0.39 -6.43 -20.96
C LEU A 125 -0.44 -5.15 -20.80
N PHE A 126 -1.76 -5.25 -20.94
CA PHE A 126 -2.67 -4.12 -20.75
C PHE A 126 -2.55 -3.54 -19.34
N GLY A 127 -2.50 -4.38 -18.31
CA GLY A 127 -2.31 -3.94 -16.94
C GLY A 127 -0.95 -3.26 -16.69
N VAL A 128 0.13 -3.70 -17.34
CA VAL A 128 1.43 -3.00 -17.29
C VAL A 128 1.31 -1.61 -17.89
N ILE A 129 0.73 -1.48 -19.10
CA ILE A 129 0.57 -0.20 -19.80
C ILE A 129 -0.24 0.78 -18.94
N ILE A 130 -1.41 0.35 -18.45
CA ILE A 130 -2.27 1.20 -17.61
C ILE A 130 -1.58 1.59 -16.31
N SER A 131 -0.84 0.67 -15.66
CA SER A 131 -0.15 0.98 -14.40
C SER A 131 1.00 1.97 -14.62
N VAL A 132 1.82 1.78 -15.65
CA VAL A 132 2.89 2.73 -16.00
C VAL A 132 2.29 4.09 -16.32
N PHE A 133 1.24 4.13 -17.13
CA PHE A 133 0.56 5.38 -17.46
C PHE A 133 -0.01 6.06 -16.20
N LEU A 134 -0.71 5.34 -15.32
CA LEU A 134 -1.20 5.86 -14.02
C LEU A 134 -0.09 6.51 -13.19
N LEU A 135 1.07 5.85 -13.09
CA LEU A 135 2.17 6.30 -12.25
C LEU A 135 2.75 7.63 -12.72
N PHE A 136 2.99 7.77 -14.03
CA PHE A 136 3.50 9.01 -14.60
C PHE A 136 2.42 10.10 -14.68
N TYR A 137 1.20 9.71 -15.02
CA TYR A 137 0.07 10.63 -15.15
C TYR A 137 -0.30 11.28 -13.80
N GLY A 138 -0.35 10.47 -12.74
CA GLY A 138 -0.67 10.95 -11.40
C GLY A 138 0.40 11.84 -10.80
N GLN A 139 1.63 11.84 -11.34
CA GLN A 139 2.78 12.56 -10.81
C GLN A 139 3.07 12.29 -9.33
N PHE A 140 2.67 11.12 -8.82
CA PHE A 140 2.92 10.71 -7.43
C PHE A 140 4.34 10.16 -7.30
N THR A 141 5.29 11.03 -6.93
CA THR A 141 6.72 10.69 -6.80
C THR A 141 6.95 9.45 -5.95
N LEU A 142 6.26 9.32 -4.80
CA LEU A 142 6.39 8.14 -3.95
C LEU A 142 5.94 6.85 -4.64
N SER A 143 4.81 6.86 -5.37
CA SER A 143 4.34 5.68 -6.11
C SER A 143 5.31 5.28 -7.23
N ILE A 144 5.89 6.27 -7.92
CA ILE A 144 6.92 6.04 -8.94
C ILE A 144 8.15 5.39 -8.30
N MET A 145 8.67 5.95 -7.20
CA MET A 145 9.82 5.40 -6.49
C MET A 145 9.57 3.98 -5.98
N LEU A 146 8.40 3.72 -5.39
CA LEU A 146 8.01 2.38 -4.95
C LEU A 146 7.85 1.40 -6.11
N SER A 147 7.41 1.85 -7.28
CA SER A 147 7.35 1.01 -8.48
C SER A 147 8.73 0.62 -8.98
N VAL A 148 9.69 1.56 -9.02
CA VAL A 148 11.08 1.26 -9.39
C VAL A 148 11.70 0.29 -8.37
N PHE A 149 11.49 0.55 -7.08
CA PHE A 149 11.97 -0.34 -6.03
C PHE A 149 11.32 -1.73 -6.13
N LEU A 150 10.02 -1.82 -6.40
CA LEU A 150 9.33 -3.09 -6.65
C LEU A 150 9.96 -3.84 -7.83
N LEU A 151 10.25 -3.17 -8.94
CA LEU A 151 10.86 -3.79 -10.12
C LEU A 151 12.25 -4.36 -9.80
N ILE A 152 13.06 -3.65 -9.02
CA ILE A 152 14.36 -4.13 -8.55
C ILE A 152 14.16 -5.38 -7.68
N LEU A 153 13.29 -5.31 -6.68
CA LEU A 153 13.02 -6.44 -5.78
C LEU A 153 12.47 -7.66 -6.53
N LEU A 154 11.55 -7.46 -7.47
CA LEU A 154 11.01 -8.52 -8.32
C LEU A 154 12.10 -9.15 -9.18
N THR A 155 12.93 -8.34 -9.82
CA THR A 155 14.04 -8.82 -10.67
C THR A 155 14.98 -9.70 -9.86
N VAL A 156 15.42 -9.22 -8.69
CA VAL A 156 16.30 -9.99 -7.78
C VAL A 156 15.60 -11.26 -7.29
N ASN A 157 14.33 -11.19 -6.86
CA ASN A 157 13.64 -12.34 -6.29
C ASN A 157 13.32 -13.42 -7.33
N VAL A 158 12.96 -13.01 -8.54
CA VAL A 158 12.57 -13.92 -9.63
C VAL A 158 13.80 -14.54 -10.29
N LEU A 159 14.83 -13.74 -10.59
CA LEU A 159 16.03 -14.19 -11.31
C LEU A 159 17.05 -14.85 -10.37
N CYS A 160 17.42 -14.17 -9.28
CA CYS A 160 18.53 -14.59 -8.42
C CYS A 160 18.11 -15.59 -7.31
N LYS A 161 16.82 -15.66 -6.98
CA LYS A 161 16.25 -16.60 -5.97
C LYS A 161 17.03 -16.62 -4.64
N PRO A 162 17.34 -15.46 -4.04
CA PRO A 162 18.15 -15.39 -2.83
C PRO A 162 17.47 -16.06 -1.62
N LYS A 163 18.28 -16.60 -0.70
CA LYS A 163 17.80 -17.05 0.61
C LYS A 163 17.36 -15.84 1.46
N PRO A 164 16.45 -15.99 2.45
CA PRO A 164 16.01 -14.87 3.29
C PRO A 164 17.14 -14.09 3.97
N VAL A 165 18.21 -14.77 4.41
CA VAL A 165 19.39 -14.12 5.01
C VAL A 165 20.06 -13.13 4.03
N VAL A 166 20.05 -13.45 2.73
CA VAL A 166 20.60 -12.57 1.69
C VAL A 166 19.74 -11.32 1.53
N TRP A 167 18.41 -11.41 1.70
CA TRP A 167 17.55 -10.23 1.71
C TRP A 167 17.85 -9.29 2.87
N ILE A 168 18.05 -9.84 4.07
CA ILE A 168 18.41 -9.07 5.26
C ILE A 168 19.77 -8.39 5.05
N ALA A 169 20.75 -9.13 4.54
CA ALA A 169 22.07 -8.59 4.23
C ALA A 169 22.01 -7.49 3.16
N LEU A 170 21.28 -7.70 2.06
CA LEU A 170 21.10 -6.69 1.01
C LEU A 170 20.39 -5.44 1.53
N PHE A 171 19.39 -5.59 2.40
CA PHE A 171 18.72 -4.46 3.03
C PHE A 171 19.68 -3.69 3.94
N ALA A 172 20.44 -4.38 4.80
CA ALA A 172 21.42 -3.76 5.68
C ALA A 172 22.53 -3.05 4.90
N ILE A 173 23.08 -3.69 3.86
CA ILE A 173 24.09 -3.09 2.98
C ILE A 173 23.51 -1.87 2.27
N THR A 174 22.32 -1.96 1.69
CA THR A 174 21.65 -0.82 1.03
C THR A 174 21.44 0.32 2.01
N ALA A 175 21.02 0.04 3.25
CA ALA A 175 20.83 1.06 4.28
C ALA A 175 22.15 1.73 4.66
N ILE A 176 23.23 0.97 4.85
CA ILE A 176 24.57 1.52 5.14
C ILE A 176 25.07 2.36 3.96
N VAL A 177 24.97 1.85 2.74
CA VAL A 177 25.37 2.57 1.51
C VAL A 177 24.54 3.85 1.36
N PHE A 178 23.24 3.80 1.63
CA PHE A 178 22.37 4.97 1.61
C PHE A 178 22.84 6.03 2.61
N LEU A 179 23.17 5.63 3.85
CA LEU A 179 23.69 6.54 4.88
C LEU A 179 25.05 7.15 4.50
N LEU A 180 25.94 6.37 3.87
CA LEU A 180 27.26 6.83 3.45
C LEU A 180 27.20 7.78 2.23
N LEU A 181 26.20 7.61 1.37
CA LEU A 181 26.05 8.37 0.11
C LEU A 181 24.95 9.44 0.17
N LEU A 182 24.52 9.86 1.37
CA LEU A 182 23.42 10.82 1.53
C LEU A 182 23.62 12.09 0.67
N GLN A 183 24.83 12.66 0.71
CA GLN A 183 25.14 13.89 -0.04
C GLN A 183 25.08 13.68 -1.55
N ASP A 184 25.63 12.57 -2.06
CA ASP A 184 25.59 12.23 -3.49
C ASP A 184 24.16 11.94 -3.96
N ILE A 185 23.36 11.27 -3.12
CA ILE A 185 21.94 11.01 -3.37
C ILE A 185 21.16 12.33 -3.46
N SER A 186 21.43 13.29 -2.57
CA SER A 186 20.81 14.62 -2.65
C SER A 186 21.14 15.33 -3.97
N GLN A 187 22.41 15.33 -4.38
CA GLN A 187 22.81 15.93 -5.66
C GLN A 187 22.16 15.24 -6.87
N LEU A 188 22.03 13.91 -6.82
CA LEU A 188 21.32 13.15 -7.85
C LEU A 188 19.84 13.57 -7.92
N LEU A 189 19.16 13.71 -6.77
CA LEU A 189 17.77 14.14 -6.70
C LEU A 189 17.58 15.56 -7.27
N LEU A 190 18.48 16.51 -6.95
CA LEU A 190 18.47 17.86 -7.53
C LEU A 190 18.72 17.84 -9.05
N SER A 191 19.63 17.00 -9.50
CA SER A 191 19.93 16.86 -10.92
C SER A 191 18.71 16.32 -11.67
N LEU A 192 18.02 15.33 -11.09
CA LEU A 192 16.77 14.79 -11.61
C LEU A 192 15.64 15.83 -11.59
N SER A 193 15.51 16.63 -10.52
CA SER A 193 14.48 17.69 -10.46
C SER A 193 14.65 18.72 -11.56
N ASN A 194 15.89 19.03 -11.95
CA ASN A 194 16.18 20.00 -13.02
C ASN A 194 15.91 19.44 -14.44
N ILE A 195 15.91 18.12 -14.61
CA ILE A 195 15.62 17.45 -15.90
C ILE A 195 14.12 17.23 -16.09
N VAL A 196 13.39 16.95 -15.01
CA VAL A 196 11.95 16.72 -15.06
C VAL A 196 11.24 18.06 -15.34
N PRO A 197 10.31 18.13 -16.33
CA PRO A 197 9.55 19.34 -16.61
C PRO A 197 8.93 19.92 -15.35
N GLN A 198 8.93 21.26 -15.23
CA GLN A 198 8.38 22.01 -14.10
C GLN A 198 6.99 21.45 -13.70
N GLY A 199 6.89 20.94 -12.47
CA GLY A 199 5.71 20.23 -11.97
C GLY A 199 5.98 19.51 -10.65
N TYR A 200 4.93 18.86 -10.11
CA TYR A 200 4.94 18.30 -8.75
C TYR A 200 6.04 17.24 -8.49
N ILE A 201 6.46 16.49 -9.52
CA ILE A 201 7.57 15.53 -9.38
C ILE A 201 8.88 16.27 -9.11
N SER A 202 9.17 17.33 -9.88
CA SER A 202 10.38 18.14 -9.75
C SER A 202 10.42 18.81 -8.37
N GLU A 203 9.31 19.39 -7.93
CA GLU A 203 9.16 20.00 -6.59
C GLU A 203 9.46 18.98 -5.47
N ARG A 204 8.89 17.77 -5.56
CA ARG A 204 9.10 16.73 -4.55
C ARG A 204 10.52 16.19 -4.52
N LEU A 205 11.16 16.03 -5.69
CA LEU A 205 12.57 15.63 -5.76
C LEU A 205 13.47 16.70 -5.14
N SER A 206 13.20 17.98 -5.41
CA SER A 206 13.93 19.11 -4.83
C SER A 206 13.74 19.19 -3.30
N ASP A 207 12.50 19.08 -2.80
CA ASP A 207 12.21 19.08 -1.36
C ASP A 207 12.91 17.93 -0.62
N MET A 208 12.91 16.72 -1.20
CA MET A 208 13.65 15.57 -0.64
C MET A 208 15.16 15.79 -0.64
N ALA A 209 15.70 16.41 -1.69
CA ALA A 209 17.12 16.69 -1.77
C ALA A 209 17.57 17.73 -0.74
N SER A 210 16.81 18.82 -0.59
CA SER A 210 17.03 19.86 0.41
C SER A 210 16.95 19.28 1.83
N PHE A 211 15.98 18.39 2.07
CA PHE A 211 15.85 17.70 3.36
C PHE A 211 17.12 16.90 3.73
N ILE A 212 17.71 16.17 2.79
CA ILE A 212 18.93 15.39 3.03
C ILE A 212 20.14 16.30 3.33
N ARG A 213 20.13 17.54 2.82
CA ARG A 213 21.21 18.52 3.04
C ARG A 213 21.06 19.34 4.32
N GLU A 214 20.01 19.07 5.11
CA GLU A 214 19.61 19.89 6.27
C GLU A 214 19.26 21.35 5.90
N ASP A 215 18.98 21.60 4.61
CA ASP A 215 18.43 22.88 4.15
C ASP A 215 16.92 22.91 4.43
N ASN A 216 16.33 24.10 4.58
CA ASN A 216 14.90 24.32 4.89
C ASN A 216 13.95 23.58 3.92
N SER A 217 13.64 22.32 4.20
CA SER A 217 12.61 21.55 3.49
C SER A 217 11.27 21.80 4.17
N PHE A 218 10.27 22.28 3.42
CA PHE A 218 8.98 22.60 4.02
C PHE A 218 8.13 21.35 4.23
N HIS A 219 8.13 20.41 3.28
CA HIS A 219 7.23 19.26 3.35
C HIS A 219 7.86 18.02 3.98
N SER A 220 9.12 17.74 3.69
CA SER A 220 9.81 16.55 4.21
C SER A 220 10.11 16.68 5.72
N ALA A 221 10.58 17.84 6.19
CA ALA A 221 10.77 18.09 7.63
C ALA A 221 9.45 18.02 8.40
N ALA A 222 8.39 18.66 7.89
CA ALA A 222 7.06 18.61 8.52
C ALA A 222 6.53 17.18 8.69
N ARG A 223 6.85 16.26 7.76
CA ARG A 223 6.47 14.84 7.90
C ARG A 223 7.21 14.14 9.03
N ILE A 224 8.48 14.46 9.25
CA ILE A 224 9.24 13.91 10.38
C ILE A 224 8.67 14.39 11.69
N ASP A 225 8.34 15.68 11.80
CA ASP A 225 7.71 16.22 13.00
C ASP A 225 6.38 15.52 13.32
N LEU A 226 5.62 15.17 12.29
CA LEU A 226 4.37 14.42 12.44
C LEU A 226 4.60 12.97 12.87
N TYR A 227 5.60 12.28 12.29
CA TYR A 227 5.96 10.93 12.75
C TYR A 227 6.51 10.93 14.18
N TYR A 228 7.32 11.93 14.51
CA TYR A 228 7.86 12.11 15.85
C TYR A 228 6.75 12.41 16.85
N GLY A 229 5.81 13.29 16.50
CA GLY A 229 4.61 13.58 17.29
C GLY A 229 3.78 12.34 17.55
N ASP A 230 3.46 11.56 16.52
CA ASP A 230 2.72 10.29 16.64
C ASP A 230 3.46 9.30 17.56
N PHE A 231 4.79 9.18 17.39
CA PHE A 231 5.61 8.31 18.22
C PHE A 231 5.63 8.74 19.69
N MET A 232 5.84 10.03 19.96
CA MET A 232 5.84 10.57 21.31
C MET A 232 4.46 10.44 21.98
N ASN A 233 3.38 10.62 21.22
CA ASN A 233 2.02 10.40 21.72
C ASN A 233 1.79 8.94 22.11
N PHE A 234 2.28 7.99 21.31
CA PHE A 234 2.23 6.57 21.68
C PHE A 234 3.01 6.28 22.96
N LEU A 235 4.21 6.87 23.13
CA LEU A 235 5.00 6.69 24.36
C LEU A 235 4.32 7.28 25.60
N ASN A 236 3.64 8.42 25.45
CA ASN A 236 2.93 9.08 26.54
C ASN A 236 1.62 8.36 26.92
N TYR A 237 0.94 7.75 25.95
CA TYR A 237 -0.35 7.06 26.14
C TYR A 237 -0.36 5.66 25.52
N PRO A 238 0.50 4.73 25.99
CA PRO A 238 0.75 3.47 25.28
C PRO A 238 -0.42 2.50 25.29
N LEU A 239 -1.28 2.53 26.32
CA LEU A 239 -2.39 1.58 26.45
C LEU A 239 -3.65 2.04 25.71
N THR A 240 -4.02 3.31 25.90
CA THR A 240 -5.30 3.86 25.44
C THR A 240 -5.15 4.69 24.17
N GLY A 241 -3.94 5.13 23.83
CA GLY A 241 -3.73 6.22 22.90
C GLY A 241 -4.29 7.54 23.43
N THR A 242 -4.26 8.56 22.59
CA THR A 242 -4.81 9.88 22.89
C THR A 242 -6.35 9.95 22.79
N LEU A 243 -7.02 8.89 22.30
CA LEU A 243 -8.48 8.77 22.14
C LEU A 243 -9.13 9.91 21.31
N ALA A 244 -8.40 10.41 20.32
CA ALA A 244 -8.75 11.53 19.43
C ALA A 244 -8.72 12.93 20.11
N PRO A 245 -8.36 14.00 19.37
CA PRO A 245 -7.76 15.22 19.93
C PRO A 245 -8.72 16.20 20.62
N LYS A 246 -9.99 15.84 20.88
CA LYS A 246 -11.01 16.77 21.39
C LYS A 246 -11.44 16.54 22.84
N ALA A 247 -11.14 15.40 23.45
CA ALA A 247 -11.70 15.05 24.76
C ALA A 247 -10.97 15.70 25.95
N VAL A 248 -9.76 16.20 25.75
CA VAL A 248 -8.96 16.85 26.79
C VAL A 248 -8.38 18.10 26.14
N GLY A 249 -8.63 19.29 26.68
CA GLY A 249 -8.27 20.61 26.12
C GLY A 249 -6.76 20.86 25.96
N MET A 250 -6.04 19.96 25.31
CA MET A 250 -4.65 20.06 24.92
C MET A 250 -4.56 20.91 23.65
N ASN A 251 -3.54 21.76 23.61
CA ASN A 251 -3.28 22.67 22.49
C ASN A 251 -3.32 21.92 21.15
N VAL A 252 -4.23 22.37 20.29
CA VAL A 252 -4.54 21.87 18.94
C VAL A 252 -3.34 21.94 17.97
N THR A 253 -2.19 22.47 18.41
CA THR A 253 -0.96 22.58 17.63
C THR A 253 -0.16 21.28 17.53
N LEU A 254 -0.46 20.27 18.35
CA LEU A 254 0.08 18.90 18.24
C LEU A 254 -0.98 17.98 17.63
N LEU A 255 -1.35 18.21 16.38
CA LEU A 255 -2.22 17.30 15.65
C LEU A 255 -1.49 15.97 15.45
N ALA A 256 -1.80 15.02 16.34
CA ALA A 256 -1.53 13.60 16.14
C ALA A 256 -2.29 13.13 14.89
N GLY A 257 -1.56 12.47 13.99
CA GLY A 257 -2.13 11.61 12.98
C GLY A 257 -2.44 12.27 11.63
N GLY A 258 -2.06 11.55 10.57
CA GLY A 258 -2.58 11.79 9.22
C GLY A 258 -1.67 11.26 8.11
N HIS A 259 -0.37 11.13 8.35
CA HIS A 259 0.59 10.76 7.31
C HIS A 259 1.19 9.35 7.44
N SER A 260 1.10 8.69 8.60
CA SER A 260 1.41 7.27 8.74
C SER A 260 0.18 6.55 9.27
N SER A 261 -0.30 5.54 8.55
CA SER A 261 -1.43 4.78 9.09
C SER A 261 -1.05 3.95 10.32
N MET A 262 0.14 3.35 10.38
CA MET A 262 0.54 2.58 11.55
C MET A 262 0.85 3.46 12.76
N LEU A 263 1.71 4.48 12.62
CA LEU A 263 2.06 5.35 13.74
C LEU A 263 0.85 6.12 14.24
N GLY A 264 -0.01 6.61 13.33
CA GLY A 264 -1.24 7.28 13.70
C GLY A 264 -2.22 6.38 14.47
N LEU A 265 -2.33 5.09 14.11
CA LEU A 265 -3.15 4.15 14.87
C LEU A 265 -2.57 3.88 16.27
N PHE A 266 -1.25 3.81 16.39
CA PHE A 266 -0.57 3.62 17.68
C PHE A 266 -0.78 4.84 18.58
N ALA A 267 -0.55 6.04 18.03
CA ALA A 267 -0.71 7.31 18.74
C ALA A 267 -2.15 7.51 19.25
N ASN A 268 -3.14 7.27 18.39
CA ASN A 268 -4.53 7.61 18.68
C ASN A 268 -5.26 6.55 19.51
N TYR A 269 -4.89 5.28 19.40
CA TYR A 269 -5.66 4.17 19.98
C TYR A 269 -4.85 3.21 20.85
N GLY A 270 -3.55 3.45 21.00
CA GLY A 270 -2.68 2.67 21.87
C GLY A 270 -2.44 1.24 21.40
N ILE A 271 -1.82 0.45 22.26
CA ILE A 271 -1.27 -0.87 21.93
C ILE A 271 -2.36 -1.91 21.66
N VAL A 272 -3.55 -1.78 22.26
CA VAL A 272 -4.62 -2.77 22.08
C VAL A 272 -5.10 -2.77 20.62
N VAL A 273 -5.38 -1.57 20.08
CA VAL A 273 -5.79 -1.43 18.69
C VAL A 273 -4.61 -1.69 17.75
N ALA A 274 -3.41 -1.24 18.11
CA ALA A 274 -2.18 -1.57 17.39
C ALA A 274 -1.98 -3.07 17.19
N VAL A 275 -2.15 -3.87 18.26
CA VAL A 275 -1.99 -5.33 18.22
C VAL A 275 -3.07 -5.97 17.38
N CYS A 276 -4.35 -5.60 17.58
CA CYS A 276 -5.44 -6.09 16.74
C CYS A 276 -5.17 -5.81 15.25
N PHE A 277 -4.60 -4.65 14.96
CA PHE A 277 -4.23 -4.23 13.62
C PHE A 277 -3.03 -5.01 13.04
N LEU A 278 -1.97 -5.20 13.83
CA LEU A 278 -0.81 -6.00 13.46
C LEU A 278 -1.19 -7.47 13.22
N LEU A 279 -2.07 -8.02 14.04
CA LEU A 279 -2.63 -9.36 13.84
C LEU A 279 -3.47 -9.42 12.57
N PHE A 280 -4.26 -8.38 12.29
CA PHE A 280 -5.00 -8.25 11.04
C PHE A 280 -4.08 -8.23 9.81
N PHE A 281 -2.88 -7.67 9.90
CA PHE A 281 -1.86 -7.83 8.86
C PHE A 281 -1.35 -9.26 8.82
N PHE A 282 -0.82 -9.72 9.94
CA PHE A 282 -0.04 -10.95 10.01
C PHE A 282 -0.83 -12.18 9.57
N TYR A 283 -2.09 -12.34 9.98
CA TYR A 283 -2.86 -13.54 9.69
C TYR A 283 -3.23 -13.71 8.22
N PRO A 284 -3.91 -12.76 7.55
CA PRO A 284 -4.11 -12.75 6.11
C PRO A 284 -2.82 -12.91 5.33
N TYR A 285 -1.76 -12.16 5.66
CA TYR A 285 -0.49 -12.27 4.93
C TYR A 285 0.13 -13.64 5.05
N LYS A 286 0.19 -14.19 6.27
CA LYS A 286 0.68 -15.55 6.49
C LYS A 286 -0.14 -16.57 5.69
N LYS A 287 -1.46 -16.41 5.64
CA LYS A 287 -2.35 -17.32 4.90
C LYS A 287 -2.14 -17.23 3.38
N ILE A 288 -2.16 -16.03 2.82
CA ILE A 288 -1.91 -15.76 1.40
C ILE A 288 -0.51 -16.27 1.00
N TRP A 289 0.51 -16.03 1.83
CA TRP A 289 1.87 -16.48 1.57
C TRP A 289 2.02 -18.00 1.61
N LYS A 290 1.41 -18.66 2.60
CA LYS A 290 1.39 -20.12 2.70
C LYS A 290 0.64 -20.79 1.54
N LEU A 291 -0.43 -20.16 1.05
CA LEU A 291 -1.21 -20.73 -0.05
C LEU A 291 -0.35 -20.95 -1.30
N TRP A 292 0.56 -20.01 -1.56
CA TRP A 292 1.45 -20.06 -2.72
C TRP A 292 2.81 -20.69 -2.39
N GLU A 293 2.92 -21.41 -1.27
CA GLU A 293 4.10 -22.19 -0.94
C GLU A 293 4.42 -23.21 -2.06
N GLY A 294 5.68 -23.26 -2.49
CA GLY A 294 6.12 -24.09 -3.61
C GLY A 294 5.75 -23.55 -5.01
N HIS A 295 4.83 -22.58 -5.13
CA HIS A 295 4.46 -22.00 -6.42
C HIS A 295 5.39 -20.85 -6.84
N ALA A 296 5.66 -20.72 -8.15
CA ALA A 296 6.52 -19.67 -8.69
C ALA A 296 6.04 -18.25 -8.35
N TYR A 297 4.72 -18.07 -8.21
CA TYR A 297 4.11 -16.79 -7.84
C TYR A 297 4.57 -16.24 -6.49
N ARG A 298 5.00 -17.09 -5.55
CA ARG A 298 5.50 -16.64 -4.24
C ARG A 298 6.65 -15.62 -4.36
N ARG A 299 7.45 -15.72 -5.43
CA ARG A 299 8.54 -14.80 -5.72
C ARG A 299 8.05 -13.41 -6.15
N TYR A 300 6.88 -13.33 -6.77
CA TYR A 300 6.23 -12.06 -7.11
C TYR A 300 5.50 -11.48 -5.90
N LEU A 301 4.81 -12.34 -5.14
CA LEU A 301 4.05 -11.95 -3.97
C LEU A 301 4.94 -11.33 -2.87
N THR A 302 6.09 -11.94 -2.57
CA THR A 302 6.93 -11.53 -1.42
C THR A 302 7.36 -10.04 -1.49
N PRO A 303 7.90 -9.53 -2.61
CA PRO A 303 8.21 -8.10 -2.75
C PRO A 303 6.99 -7.18 -2.64
N MET A 304 5.84 -7.60 -3.19
CA MET A 304 4.60 -6.82 -3.08
C MET A 304 4.12 -6.72 -1.63
N LEU A 305 4.20 -7.82 -0.85
CA LEU A 305 3.85 -7.79 0.57
C LEU A 305 4.80 -6.90 1.38
N PHE A 306 6.09 -6.96 1.07
CA PHE A 306 7.09 -6.11 1.72
C PHE A 306 6.86 -4.62 1.45
N ILE A 307 6.63 -4.23 0.19
CA ILE A 307 6.35 -2.84 -0.17
C ILE A 307 5.04 -2.35 0.44
N PHE A 308 4.02 -3.20 0.51
CA PHE A 308 2.78 -2.83 1.16
C PHE A 308 2.98 -2.53 2.65
N LEU A 309 3.76 -3.36 3.35
CA LEU A 309 4.12 -3.10 4.74
C LEU A 309 4.90 -1.79 4.89
N LEU A 310 5.92 -1.54 4.06
CA LEU A 310 6.69 -0.30 4.05
C LEU A 310 5.79 0.92 3.87
N LEU A 311 4.88 0.87 2.89
CA LEU A 311 3.97 1.95 2.58
C LEU A 311 3.04 2.25 3.77
N SER A 312 2.65 1.25 4.56
CA SER A 312 1.80 1.43 5.76
C SER A 312 2.47 2.15 6.92
N PHE A 313 3.80 2.15 6.97
CA PHE A 313 4.56 2.94 7.94
C PHE A 313 4.81 4.38 7.47
N VAL A 314 4.93 4.59 6.16
CA VAL A 314 5.35 5.88 5.58
C VAL A 314 4.16 6.71 5.08
N ASN A 315 2.97 6.10 4.94
CA ASN A 315 1.84 6.75 4.30
C ASN A 315 0.49 6.32 4.92
N PRO A 316 -0.61 7.08 4.73
CA PRO A 316 -1.91 6.70 5.23
C PRO A 316 -2.55 5.64 4.30
N THR A 317 -2.04 4.40 4.32
CA THR A 317 -2.55 3.29 3.51
C THR A 317 -3.94 2.81 3.89
N PHE A 318 -4.37 2.99 5.15
CA PHE A 318 -5.61 2.40 5.66
C PHE A 318 -6.84 3.28 5.49
N ASN A 319 -6.70 4.51 5.03
CA ASN A 319 -7.85 5.27 4.57
C ASN A 319 -8.25 4.89 3.13
N VAL A 320 -7.56 3.89 2.56
CA VAL A 320 -7.62 3.56 1.15
C VAL A 320 -8.16 2.15 0.94
N GLN A 321 -9.48 2.05 0.82
CA GLN A 321 -10.21 0.82 0.54
C GLN A 321 -9.72 0.10 -0.72
N THR A 322 -9.43 0.86 -1.79
CA THR A 322 -8.95 0.31 -3.08
C THR A 322 -7.66 -0.49 -2.93
N LEU A 323 -6.72 0.04 -2.14
CA LEU A 323 -5.41 -0.58 -1.95
C LEU A 323 -5.52 -1.88 -1.16
N CYS A 324 -6.35 -1.87 -0.11
CA CYS A 324 -6.67 -3.04 0.67
C CYS A 324 -7.34 -4.13 -0.18
N PHE A 325 -8.32 -3.76 -1.00
CA PHE A 325 -9.00 -4.68 -1.93
C PHE A 325 -8.02 -5.31 -2.93
N VAL A 326 -7.15 -4.50 -3.54
CA VAL A 326 -6.12 -4.99 -4.47
C VAL A 326 -5.19 -5.99 -3.77
N MET A 327 -4.63 -5.63 -2.62
CA MET A 327 -3.62 -6.44 -1.93
C MET A 327 -4.17 -7.70 -1.25
N MET A 328 -5.41 -7.68 -0.79
CA MET A 328 -6.02 -8.80 -0.07
C MET A 328 -6.84 -9.71 -0.97
N MET A 329 -7.24 -9.25 -2.16
CA MET A 329 -8.14 -10.00 -3.02
C MET A 329 -7.64 -10.17 -4.46
N ILE A 330 -7.34 -9.07 -5.17
CA ILE A 330 -6.89 -9.18 -6.58
C ILE A 330 -5.53 -9.88 -6.65
N ILE A 331 -4.51 -9.31 -6.01
CA ILE A 331 -3.13 -9.80 -6.09
C ILE A 331 -3.03 -11.27 -5.66
N PRO A 332 -3.56 -11.69 -4.50
CA PRO A 332 -3.51 -13.09 -4.08
C PRO A 332 -4.18 -14.07 -5.05
N SER A 333 -5.16 -13.62 -5.85
CA SER A 333 -5.95 -14.47 -6.75
C SER A 333 -5.39 -14.55 -8.17
N LEU A 334 -4.45 -13.67 -8.55
CA LEU A 334 -3.89 -13.61 -9.91
C LEU A 334 -3.36 -14.94 -10.47
N PRO A 335 -2.70 -15.81 -9.69
CA PRO A 335 -2.19 -17.09 -10.21
C PRO A 335 -3.30 -17.99 -10.76
N LEU A 336 -4.51 -17.90 -10.21
CA LEU A 336 -5.66 -18.69 -10.65
C LEU A 336 -6.03 -18.42 -12.12
N LEU A 337 -5.72 -17.22 -12.63
CA LEU A 337 -5.89 -16.88 -14.03
C LEU A 337 -4.97 -17.70 -14.95
N THR A 338 -3.82 -18.14 -14.43
CA THR A 338 -2.80 -18.90 -15.18
C THR A 338 -2.93 -20.41 -15.02
N MET A 339 -3.57 -20.87 -13.95
CA MET A 339 -3.73 -22.30 -13.64
C MET A 339 -4.83 -22.97 -14.47
N LYS A 340 -4.59 -24.23 -14.82
CA LYS A 340 -5.65 -25.16 -15.25
C LYS A 340 -6.39 -25.68 -14.01
N ALA A 341 -7.60 -26.19 -14.20
CA ALA A 341 -8.43 -26.72 -13.11
C ALA A 341 -7.72 -27.84 -12.32
N ASP A 342 -6.86 -28.61 -12.99
CA ASP A 342 -6.20 -29.80 -12.41
C ASP A 342 -4.87 -29.47 -11.69
N ASP A 343 -4.28 -28.29 -11.96
CA ASP A 343 -3.01 -27.82 -11.40
C ASP A 343 -3.19 -27.03 -10.08
N MET A 344 -4.41 -27.01 -9.54
CA MET A 344 -4.73 -26.20 -8.38
C MET A 344 -4.05 -26.72 -7.12
N PRO A 345 -3.59 -25.84 -6.20
CA PRO A 345 -2.87 -26.25 -5.01
C PRO A 345 -3.67 -27.29 -4.20
N ARG A 346 -3.16 -28.53 -4.12
CA ARG A 346 -3.72 -29.59 -3.25
C ARG A 346 -3.61 -29.27 -1.75
N CYS A 347 -3.00 -28.14 -1.39
CA CYS A 347 -2.81 -27.70 0.00
C CYS A 347 -4.12 -27.32 0.74
N LEU A 348 -5.29 -27.42 0.10
CA LEU A 348 -6.57 -27.15 0.74
C LEU A 348 -7.18 -28.31 1.52
N SER A 349 -6.60 -29.52 1.47
CA SER A 349 -7.13 -30.68 2.22
C SER A 349 -6.73 -30.71 3.71
N LYS A 350 -5.99 -29.72 4.22
CA LYS A 350 -5.43 -29.72 5.58
C LYS A 350 -5.52 -28.39 6.34
N PHE A 351 -6.38 -27.46 5.94
CA PHE A 351 -6.63 -26.23 6.69
C PHE A 351 -8.02 -26.18 7.29
#